data_AF-A0A4R4M823-F1
#
_entry.id   AF-A0A4R4M823-F1
#
_cell.length_a   1.000
_cell.length_b   1.000
_cell.length_c   1.000
_cell.angle_alpha   90.00
_cell.angle_beta   90.00
_cell.angle_gamma   90.00
#
_symmetry.space_group_name_H-M   'P 1'
#
loop_
_entity.id
_entity.type
_entity.pdbx_description
1 polymer ?
#
loop_
_entity_poly.entity_id
_entity_poly.type
_entity_poly.pdbx_seq_one_letter_code
_entity_poly.pdbx_strand_id
1 'polypeptide(L)'
;MNSASAPVDVVVAGGGIGGLSTAYALARSGRSVRVLEREPEFTEVGAGLQMAPNATRILAGWGLLDEVLHAGVAPCRLLFKDVLDGAELTHLDLDDAFVRRYGAPYVVIHRSDLLAILTRACERAGVALVPDCDVRDVTTEPDGVTVHSAKGDHHGLLAVAADGLHSTLRARFSDDEPICSGYVAYRGAFPVADLGDRIDQNALQDVVCHVGPGCHLVQYPLRRGEMFNTVAVFKSPGYLRGEEDWGGPEELDEVFSGACEEVRAGLGSLWRDRRWAMYDRLPIPNWVDGRLVLTGDAAHPMLQYLAQGACQAIEDAACLATELGGAAPSGWDGAVKRYEAERTGRTARVQANARLWGDIWHVDGVARLLRNELFQQRAPRDYRHVDWLYA
;
A
#
# COMPACT_ATOMS: atom_id res chain seq x y z
N MET A 1 23.52 0.28 -31.32
CA MET A 1 24.64 0.66 -30.43
C MET A 1 24.03 0.90 -29.08
N ASN A 2 24.15 -0.06 -28.14
CA ASN A 2 23.73 0.14 -26.75
C ASN A 2 24.64 1.21 -26.14
N SER A 3 24.15 2.43 -25.95
CA SER A 3 24.87 3.39 -25.11
C SER A 3 24.71 2.92 -23.67
N ALA A 4 25.73 2.30 -23.10
CA ALA A 4 25.76 1.99 -21.68
C ALA A 4 25.53 3.29 -20.90
N SER A 5 24.57 3.27 -19.97
CA SER A 5 24.28 4.42 -19.13
C SER A 5 25.42 4.63 -18.12
N ALA A 6 25.64 5.88 -17.68
CA ALA A 6 26.67 6.18 -16.69
C ALA A 6 26.42 5.35 -15.39
N PRO A 7 27.46 4.79 -14.76
CA PRO A 7 27.29 4.02 -13.52
C PRO A 7 26.68 4.86 -12.41
N VAL A 8 25.79 4.27 -11.62
CA VAL A 8 25.21 4.86 -10.41
C VAL A 8 25.44 3.94 -9.22
N ASP A 9 25.23 4.44 -8.01
CA ASP A 9 25.35 3.61 -6.81
C ASP A 9 24.22 2.57 -6.76
N VAL A 10 22.97 2.99 -7.05
CA VAL A 10 21.79 2.10 -6.96
C VAL A 10 20.90 2.23 -8.20
N VAL A 11 20.48 1.09 -8.75
CA VAL A 11 19.43 1.00 -9.79
C VAL A 11 18.17 0.40 -9.16
N VAL A 12 17.04 1.10 -9.26
CA VAL A 12 15.73 0.66 -8.77
C VAL A 12 14.87 0.24 -9.97
N ALA A 13 14.41 -1.01 -9.98
CA ALA A 13 13.51 -1.55 -10.98
C ALA A 13 12.06 -1.45 -10.46
N GLY A 14 11.29 -0.50 -10.99
CA GLY A 14 9.92 -0.17 -10.57
C GLY A 14 9.81 1.27 -10.05
N GLY A 15 8.90 2.03 -10.62
CA GLY A 15 8.61 3.45 -10.34
C GLY A 15 7.32 3.69 -9.56
N GLY A 16 6.77 2.66 -8.90
CA GLY A 16 5.66 2.81 -7.97
C GLY A 16 6.09 3.49 -6.65
N ILE A 17 5.15 3.61 -5.70
CA ILE A 17 5.39 4.25 -4.38
C ILE A 17 6.63 3.69 -3.69
N GLY A 18 6.80 2.36 -3.66
CA GLY A 18 7.95 1.72 -3.01
C GLY A 18 9.28 2.04 -3.69
N GLY A 19 9.31 2.02 -5.02
CA GLY A 19 10.51 2.33 -5.81
C GLY A 19 10.93 3.79 -5.69
N LEU A 20 9.99 4.73 -5.84
CA LEU A 20 10.26 6.17 -5.68
C LEU A 20 10.63 6.53 -4.24
N SER A 21 9.98 5.93 -3.24
CA SER A 21 10.35 6.13 -1.83
C SER A 21 11.78 5.66 -1.58
N THR A 22 12.14 4.48 -2.08
CA THR A 22 13.49 3.93 -1.96
C THR A 22 14.51 4.83 -2.63
N ALA A 23 14.23 5.27 -3.85
CA ALA A 23 15.13 6.12 -4.60
C ALA A 23 15.35 7.47 -3.92
N TYR A 24 14.27 8.10 -3.44
CA TYR A 24 14.36 9.36 -2.71
C TYR A 24 15.13 9.22 -1.39
N ALA A 25 14.86 8.16 -0.62
CA ALA A 25 15.54 7.91 0.65
C ALA A 25 17.05 7.71 0.47
N LEU A 26 17.46 6.96 -0.55
CA LEU A 26 18.86 6.72 -0.89
C LEU A 26 19.55 7.96 -1.47
N ALA A 27 18.86 8.74 -2.30
CA ALA A 27 19.41 10.00 -2.81
C ALA A 27 19.66 11.00 -1.67
N ARG A 28 18.75 11.07 -0.70
CA ARG A 28 18.93 11.88 0.52
C ARG A 28 20.09 11.44 1.39
N SER A 29 20.51 10.16 1.33
CA SER A 29 21.70 9.67 2.03
C SER A 29 22.98 9.83 1.20
N GLY A 30 22.93 10.57 0.08
CA GLY A 30 24.08 10.92 -0.75
C GLY A 30 24.42 9.88 -1.82
N ARG A 31 23.49 8.99 -2.16
CA ARG A 31 23.69 7.99 -3.21
C ARG A 31 23.19 8.49 -4.57
N SER A 32 23.93 8.18 -5.62
CA SER A 32 23.44 8.33 -6.99
C SER A 32 22.47 7.20 -7.31
N VAL A 33 21.26 7.56 -7.74
CA VAL A 33 20.17 6.58 -7.96
C VAL A 33 19.54 6.75 -9.34
N ARG A 34 19.22 5.63 -9.97
CA ARG A 34 18.38 5.56 -11.18
C ARG A 34 17.15 4.71 -10.93
N VAL A 35 15.98 5.18 -11.37
CA VAL A 35 14.71 4.42 -11.34
C VAL A 35 14.31 4.08 -12.76
N LEU A 36 13.99 2.81 -12.99
CA LEU A 36 13.51 2.28 -14.27
C LEU A 36 12.04 1.91 -14.09
N GLU A 37 11.13 2.54 -14.85
CA GLU A 37 9.69 2.28 -14.80
C GLU A 37 9.22 1.73 -16.14
N ARG A 38 8.41 0.67 -16.14
CA ARG A 38 7.90 0.03 -17.37
C ARG A 38 6.91 0.92 -18.11
N GLU A 39 6.12 1.69 -17.38
CA GLU A 39 5.09 2.56 -17.94
C GLU A 39 5.72 3.80 -18.61
N PRO A 40 5.08 4.35 -19.66
CA PRO A 40 5.60 5.50 -20.39
C PRO A 40 5.64 6.80 -19.58
N GLU A 41 4.88 6.84 -18.49
CA GLU A 41 4.87 7.95 -17.55
C GLU A 41 4.78 7.42 -16.12
N PHE A 42 5.39 8.13 -15.17
CA PHE A 42 5.25 7.85 -13.74
C PHE A 42 3.86 8.27 -13.28
N THR A 43 2.89 7.41 -13.57
CA THR A 43 1.47 7.61 -13.28
C THR A 43 0.91 6.38 -12.60
N GLU A 44 -0.19 6.57 -11.87
CA GLU A 44 -0.90 5.48 -11.19
C GLU A 44 -2.39 5.65 -11.46
N VAL A 45 -3.03 4.57 -11.91
CA VAL A 45 -4.49 4.49 -11.99
C VAL A 45 -4.98 4.03 -10.63
N GLY A 46 -5.36 4.98 -9.79
CA GLY A 46 -5.61 4.71 -8.39
C GLY A 46 -6.88 5.36 -7.86
N ALA A 47 -7.38 4.76 -6.80
CA ALA A 47 -8.33 5.37 -5.89
C ALA A 47 -7.55 5.93 -4.69
N GLY A 48 -8.25 6.29 -3.63
CA GLY A 48 -7.63 6.67 -2.37
C GLY A 48 -6.72 5.58 -1.79
N LEU A 49 -5.76 6.02 -0.99
CA LEU A 49 -4.98 5.18 -0.10
C LEU A 49 -4.91 5.82 1.28
N GLN A 50 -4.62 4.99 2.28
CA GLN A 50 -4.50 5.42 3.66
C GLN A 50 -3.04 5.29 4.12
N MET A 51 -2.56 6.30 4.84
CA MET A 51 -1.20 6.45 5.35
C MET A 51 -1.26 6.57 6.87
N ALA A 52 -0.77 5.56 7.56
CA ALA A 52 -0.70 5.56 9.01
C ALA A 52 0.59 6.23 9.55
N PRO A 53 0.65 6.54 10.86
CA PRO A 53 1.76 7.26 11.49
C PRO A 53 3.15 6.67 11.24
N ASN A 54 3.25 5.35 11.15
CA ASN A 54 4.50 4.67 10.86
C ASN A 54 5.14 5.14 9.55
N ALA A 55 4.34 5.44 8.52
CA ALA A 55 4.81 5.97 7.25
C ALA A 55 4.83 7.50 7.23
N THR A 56 3.81 8.18 7.76
CA THR A 56 3.76 9.65 7.73
C THR A 56 4.85 10.29 8.58
N ARG A 57 5.33 9.63 9.65
CA ARG A 57 6.50 10.03 10.42
C ARG A 57 7.79 9.96 9.61
N ILE A 58 7.94 8.93 8.77
CA ILE A 58 9.07 8.83 7.84
C ILE A 58 9.01 9.97 6.82
N LEU A 59 7.82 10.21 6.24
CA LEU A 59 7.60 11.34 5.32
C LEU A 59 7.86 12.70 5.99
N ALA A 60 7.59 12.84 7.29
CA ALA A 60 7.97 14.03 8.05
C ALA A 60 9.49 14.20 8.17
N GLY A 61 10.21 13.14 8.52
CA GLY A 61 11.69 13.13 8.53
C GLY A 61 12.33 13.34 7.16
N TRP A 62 11.54 13.16 6.10
CA TRP A 62 11.88 13.42 4.71
C TRP A 62 11.50 14.84 4.23
N GLY A 63 10.77 15.61 5.04
CA GLY A 63 10.28 16.94 4.68
C GLY A 63 9.15 16.92 3.64
N LEU A 64 8.45 15.80 3.48
CA LEU A 64 7.36 15.62 2.51
C LEU A 64 5.96 15.61 3.15
N LEU A 65 5.87 15.57 4.49
CA LEU A 65 4.58 15.48 5.18
C LEU A 65 3.66 16.67 4.88
N ASP A 66 4.19 17.89 4.76
CA ASP A 66 3.38 19.07 4.48
C ASP A 66 2.75 19.01 3.08
N GLU A 67 3.48 18.55 2.06
CA GLU A 67 2.93 18.31 0.72
C GLU A 67 1.82 17.23 0.76
N VAL A 68 2.03 16.18 1.56
CA VAL A 68 1.07 15.08 1.73
C VAL A 68 -0.19 15.54 2.45
N LEU A 69 -0.06 16.37 3.49
CA LEU A 69 -1.21 16.95 4.20
C LEU A 69 -1.97 17.95 3.32
N HIS A 70 -1.27 18.71 2.47
CA HIS A 70 -1.90 19.64 1.54
C HIS A 70 -2.72 18.94 0.44
N ALA A 71 -2.25 17.79 -0.05
CA ALA A 71 -2.93 17.00 -1.06
C ALA A 71 -3.96 16.01 -0.48
N GLY A 72 -3.77 15.60 0.78
CA GLY A 72 -4.60 14.62 1.48
C GLY A 72 -5.66 15.25 2.39
N VAL A 73 -6.19 14.40 3.27
CA VAL A 73 -7.10 14.76 4.37
C VAL A 73 -6.62 14.02 5.61
N ALA A 74 -6.56 14.70 6.75
CA ALA A 74 -6.34 14.06 8.05
C ALA A 74 -7.71 13.76 8.67
N PRO A 75 -8.17 12.49 8.69
CA PRO A 75 -9.46 12.14 9.24
C PRO A 75 -9.46 12.26 10.77
N CYS A 76 -10.61 12.55 11.36
CA CYS A 76 -10.82 12.61 12.80
C CYS A 76 -10.87 11.22 13.43
N ARG A 77 -11.48 10.24 12.75
CA ARG A 77 -11.65 8.88 13.26
C ARG A 77 -11.43 7.81 12.19
N LEU A 78 -11.03 6.62 12.65
CA LEU A 78 -11.23 5.36 11.92
C LEU A 78 -12.44 4.66 12.52
N LEU A 79 -13.58 4.72 11.85
CA LEU A 79 -14.88 4.27 12.33
C LEU A 79 -15.26 2.93 11.69
N PHE A 80 -15.62 1.94 12.52
CA PHE A 80 -16.19 0.67 12.09
C PHE A 80 -17.69 0.66 12.33
N LYS A 81 -18.45 0.26 11.32
CA LYS A 81 -19.90 0.09 11.36
C LYS A 81 -20.28 -1.30 10.88
N ASP A 82 -21.44 -1.79 11.28
CA ASP A 82 -21.99 -3.02 10.73
C ASP A 82 -22.63 -2.76 9.36
N VAL A 83 -22.37 -3.64 8.38
CA VAL A 83 -22.85 -3.46 7.00
C VAL A 83 -24.37 -3.64 6.86
N LEU A 84 -25.03 -4.39 7.76
CA LEU A 84 -26.44 -4.75 7.61
C LEU A 84 -27.37 -3.71 8.20
N ASP A 85 -27.08 -3.24 9.42
CA ASP A 85 -27.92 -2.29 10.15
C ASP A 85 -27.31 -0.89 10.26
N GLY A 86 -26.04 -0.71 9.88
CA GLY A 86 -25.35 0.57 9.96
C GLY A 86 -24.99 0.99 11.39
N ALA A 87 -25.11 0.11 12.39
CA ALA A 87 -24.75 0.43 13.76
C ALA A 87 -23.24 0.70 13.87
N GLU A 88 -22.87 1.75 14.60
CA GLU A 88 -21.48 1.98 15.00
C GLU A 88 -21.01 0.86 15.93
N LEU A 89 -19.89 0.24 15.58
CA LEU A 89 -19.28 -0.85 16.34
C LEU A 89 -18.16 -0.32 17.24
N THR A 90 -17.24 0.45 16.68
CA THR A 90 -16.12 1.05 17.40
C THR A 90 -15.45 2.10 16.52
N HIS A 91 -14.63 2.97 17.12
CA HIS A 91 -13.75 3.85 16.37
C HIS A 91 -12.41 4.03 17.08
N LEU A 92 -11.41 4.48 16.32
CA LEU A 92 -10.17 5.03 16.87
C LEU A 92 -10.18 6.54 16.69
N ASP A 93 -9.95 7.28 17.78
CA ASP A 93 -9.70 8.72 17.71
C ASP A 93 -8.31 8.99 17.13
N LEU A 94 -8.25 9.83 16.11
CA LEU A 94 -7.04 10.27 15.41
C LEU A 94 -6.65 11.72 15.77
N ASP A 95 -7.01 12.14 16.98
CA ASP A 95 -6.82 13.48 17.51
C ASP A 95 -5.36 13.81 17.89
N ASP A 96 -5.13 14.97 18.51
CA ASP A 96 -3.80 15.37 18.97
C ASP A 96 -3.14 14.35 19.93
N ALA A 97 -3.91 13.55 20.67
CA ALA A 97 -3.33 12.53 21.54
C ALA A 97 -2.76 11.37 20.71
N PHE A 98 -3.44 10.98 19.63
CA PHE A 98 -2.92 10.03 18.65
C PHE A 98 -1.63 10.54 17.99
N VAL A 99 -1.64 11.80 17.52
CA VAL A 99 -0.45 12.42 16.90
C VAL A 99 0.71 12.51 17.90
N ARG A 100 0.47 12.91 19.15
CA ARG A 100 1.50 12.93 20.20
C ARG A 100 2.06 11.54 20.50
N ARG A 101 1.22 10.49 20.47
CA ARG A 101 1.65 9.11 20.74
C ARG A 101 2.57 8.57 19.65
N TYR A 102 2.21 8.78 18.38
CA TYR A 102 2.91 8.16 17.25
C TYR A 102 3.86 9.11 16.50
N GLY A 103 3.84 10.40 16.81
CA GLY A 103 4.73 11.42 16.25
C GLY A 103 4.30 11.95 14.87
N ALA A 104 3.21 11.46 14.29
CA ALA A 104 2.68 11.91 13.01
C ALA A 104 1.19 11.56 12.86
N PRO A 105 0.44 12.27 12.00
CA PRO A 105 -0.99 12.02 11.80
C PRO A 105 -1.26 10.81 10.90
N TYR A 106 -2.49 10.31 10.98
CA TYR A 106 -3.07 9.46 9.95
C TYR A 106 -3.54 10.35 8.79
N VAL A 107 -3.30 9.94 7.54
CA VAL A 107 -3.67 10.73 6.36
C VAL A 107 -4.29 9.82 5.30
N VAL A 108 -5.37 10.25 4.68
CA VAL A 108 -5.89 9.66 3.45
C VAL A 108 -5.57 10.56 2.27
N ILE A 109 -5.08 9.98 1.18
CA ILE A 109 -4.58 10.73 0.02
C ILE A 109 -4.90 9.97 -1.27
N HIS A 110 -5.07 10.70 -2.37
CA HIS A 110 -5.21 10.05 -3.67
C HIS A 110 -3.85 9.45 -4.09
N ARG A 111 -3.87 8.21 -4.59
CA ARG A 111 -2.63 7.50 -4.94
C ARG A 111 -1.75 8.25 -5.94
N SER A 112 -2.35 8.84 -6.98
CA SER A 112 -1.62 9.66 -7.95
C SER A 112 -0.94 10.88 -7.32
N ASP A 113 -1.55 11.46 -6.28
CA ASP A 113 -1.05 12.69 -5.66
C ASP A 113 0.18 12.35 -4.80
N LEU A 114 0.15 11.24 -4.06
CA LEU A 114 1.33 10.73 -3.34
C LEU A 114 2.47 10.36 -4.32
N LEU A 115 2.16 9.65 -5.40
CA LEU A 115 3.15 9.29 -6.42
C LEU A 115 3.79 10.55 -6.99
N ALA A 116 3.00 11.57 -7.36
CA ALA A 116 3.51 12.81 -7.91
C ALA A 116 4.38 13.60 -6.91
N ILE A 117 4.06 13.57 -5.61
CA ILE A 117 4.90 14.16 -4.55
C ILE A 117 6.27 13.45 -4.52
N LEU A 118 6.27 12.11 -4.52
CA LEU A 118 7.50 11.31 -4.50
C LEU A 118 8.33 11.49 -5.79
N THR A 119 7.69 11.53 -6.96
CA THR A 119 8.36 11.81 -8.24
C THR A 119 9.06 13.16 -8.21
N ARG A 120 8.36 14.23 -7.82
CA ARG A 120 8.97 15.57 -7.68
C ARG A 120 10.08 15.59 -6.65
N ALA A 121 9.93 14.84 -5.55
CA ALA A 121 10.97 14.73 -4.52
C ALA A 121 12.24 14.06 -5.08
N CYS A 122 12.09 12.98 -5.86
CA CYS A 122 13.18 12.34 -6.59
C CYS A 122 13.88 13.29 -7.57
N GLU A 123 13.12 14.05 -8.37
CA GLU A 123 13.66 15.04 -9.30
C GLU A 123 14.49 16.11 -8.57
N ARG A 124 13.96 16.66 -7.46
CA ARG A 124 14.68 17.63 -6.62
C ARG A 124 15.95 17.04 -6.00
N ALA A 125 15.98 15.75 -5.73
CA ALA A 125 17.13 15.04 -5.20
C ALA A 125 18.14 14.58 -6.26
N GLY A 126 17.88 14.84 -7.55
CA GLY A 126 18.78 14.47 -8.65
C GLY A 126 18.72 12.99 -9.03
N VAL A 127 17.64 12.28 -8.69
CA VAL A 127 17.43 10.88 -9.11
C VAL A 127 17.19 10.84 -10.62
N ALA A 128 17.86 9.94 -11.32
CA ALA A 128 17.63 9.71 -12.74
C ALA A 128 16.37 8.85 -12.93
N LEU A 129 15.25 9.47 -13.36
CA LEU A 129 13.99 8.78 -13.64
C LEU A 129 13.92 8.39 -15.13
N VAL A 130 13.75 7.10 -15.42
CA VAL A 130 13.72 6.55 -16.78
C VAL A 130 12.41 5.79 -17.00
N PRO A 131 11.40 6.40 -17.64
CA PRO A 131 10.16 5.72 -17.98
C PRO A 131 10.30 4.84 -19.23
N ASP A 132 9.26 4.04 -19.52
CA ASP A 132 9.20 3.11 -20.65
C ASP A 132 10.43 2.17 -20.69
N CYS A 133 10.84 1.68 -19.54
CA CYS A 133 12.05 0.90 -19.34
C CYS A 133 11.73 -0.34 -18.49
N ASP A 134 11.16 -1.35 -19.13
CA ASP A 134 10.85 -2.64 -18.52
C ASP A 134 12.13 -3.40 -18.16
N VAL A 135 12.22 -3.86 -16.92
CA VAL A 135 13.34 -4.64 -16.37
C VAL A 135 12.86 -6.06 -16.16
N ARG A 136 13.57 -7.03 -16.75
CA ARG A 136 13.20 -8.45 -16.63
C ARG A 136 14.26 -9.31 -15.98
N ASP A 137 15.50 -8.86 -15.99
CA ASP A 137 16.62 -9.62 -15.47
C ASP A 137 17.70 -8.72 -14.88
N VAL A 138 18.45 -9.28 -13.93
CA VAL A 138 19.56 -8.61 -13.24
C VAL A 138 20.70 -9.60 -13.09
N THR A 139 21.87 -9.25 -13.62
CA THR A 139 23.11 -9.99 -13.36
C THR A 139 23.83 -9.37 -12.16
N THR A 140 24.22 -10.22 -11.20
CA THR A 140 24.94 -9.82 -10.00
C THR A 140 26.40 -10.27 -10.08
N GLU A 141 27.31 -9.36 -9.77
CA GLU A 141 28.76 -9.59 -9.76
C GLU A 141 29.33 -9.17 -8.39
N PRO A 142 30.54 -9.62 -7.99
CA PRO A 142 31.11 -9.28 -6.68
C PRO A 142 31.21 -7.78 -6.41
N ASP A 143 31.47 -6.97 -7.44
CA ASP A 143 31.70 -5.53 -7.39
C ASP A 143 30.55 -4.68 -7.96
N GLY A 144 29.47 -5.29 -8.46
CA GLY A 144 28.35 -4.53 -9.00
C GLY A 144 27.17 -5.36 -9.49
N VAL A 145 26.27 -4.68 -10.18
CA VAL A 145 25.10 -5.26 -10.84
C VAL A 145 24.95 -4.69 -12.23
N THR A 146 24.38 -5.51 -13.12
CA THR A 146 23.88 -5.07 -14.41
C THR A 146 22.39 -5.37 -14.49
N VAL A 147 21.57 -4.33 -14.63
CA VAL A 147 20.13 -4.44 -14.79
C VAL A 147 19.80 -4.38 -16.28
N HIS A 148 19.16 -5.43 -16.79
CA HIS A 148 18.89 -5.61 -18.22
C HIS A 148 17.52 -5.08 -18.60
N SER A 149 17.46 -4.22 -19.62
CA SER A 149 16.23 -3.66 -20.17
C SER A 149 16.26 -3.64 -21.70
N ALA A 150 15.08 -3.50 -22.33
CA ALA A 150 14.98 -3.32 -23.78
C ALA A 150 15.67 -2.01 -24.27
N LYS A 151 15.87 -1.04 -23.38
CA LYS A 151 16.58 0.22 -23.66
C LYS A 151 18.10 0.14 -23.44
N GLY A 152 18.62 -1.04 -23.08
CA GLY A 152 20.03 -1.29 -22.83
C GLY A 152 20.31 -1.66 -21.37
N ASP A 153 21.60 -1.80 -21.07
CA ASP A 153 22.09 -2.21 -19.76
C ASP A 153 22.31 -1.00 -18.83
N HIS A 154 21.97 -1.20 -17.56
CA HIS A 154 22.12 -0.21 -16.51
C HIS A 154 23.03 -0.75 -15.41
N HIS A 155 24.18 -0.13 -15.24
CA HIS A 155 25.18 -0.57 -14.27
C HIS A 155 25.05 0.17 -12.94
N GLY A 156 25.26 -0.54 -11.84
CA GLY A 156 25.42 0.06 -10.52
C GLY A 156 26.05 -0.87 -9.49
N LEU A 157 26.02 -0.47 -8.22
CA LEU A 157 26.59 -1.25 -7.11
C LEU A 157 25.54 -2.08 -6.36
N LEU A 158 24.27 -1.76 -6.55
CA LEU A 158 23.12 -2.47 -6.00
C LEU A 158 21.90 -2.32 -6.93
N ALA A 159 21.12 -3.40 -7.07
CA ALA A 159 19.82 -3.39 -7.71
C ALA A 159 18.73 -3.57 -6.65
N VAL A 160 17.68 -2.76 -6.73
CA VAL A 160 16.48 -2.91 -5.89
C VAL A 160 15.29 -3.28 -6.76
N ALA A 161 14.70 -4.44 -6.52
CA ALA A 161 13.47 -4.90 -7.15
C ALA A 161 12.26 -4.34 -6.41
N ALA A 162 11.59 -3.38 -7.03
CA ALA A 162 10.37 -2.73 -6.58
C ALA A 162 9.24 -2.89 -7.63
N ASP A 163 9.25 -4.02 -8.35
CA ASP A 163 8.43 -4.32 -9.53
C ASP A 163 7.05 -4.95 -9.21
N GLY A 164 6.64 -4.88 -7.94
CA GLY A 164 5.27 -5.12 -7.49
C GLY A 164 4.90 -6.61 -7.26
N LEU A 165 3.61 -6.86 -7.03
CA LEU A 165 3.06 -8.20 -6.72
C LEU A 165 3.45 -9.28 -7.76
N HIS A 166 3.50 -8.88 -9.03
CA HIS A 166 3.85 -9.74 -10.17
C HIS A 166 5.33 -9.61 -10.52
N SER A 167 6.18 -9.34 -9.53
CA SER A 167 7.62 -9.20 -9.70
C SER A 167 8.22 -10.40 -10.43
N THR A 168 8.92 -10.14 -11.53
CA THR A 168 9.68 -11.17 -12.24
C THR A 168 11.04 -11.39 -11.57
N LEU A 169 11.58 -10.36 -10.93
CA LEU A 169 12.84 -10.43 -10.20
C LEU A 169 12.73 -11.26 -8.92
N ARG A 170 11.53 -11.36 -8.34
CA ARG A 170 11.22 -12.24 -7.20
C ARG A 170 11.49 -13.72 -7.50
N ALA A 171 11.40 -14.15 -8.76
CA ALA A 171 11.63 -15.55 -9.15
C ALA A 171 13.04 -16.06 -8.79
N ARG A 172 14.02 -15.17 -8.57
CA ARG A 172 15.34 -15.55 -8.05
C ARG A 172 15.34 -16.01 -6.60
N PHE A 173 14.31 -15.65 -5.84
CA PHE A 173 14.20 -15.86 -4.40
C PHE A 173 13.21 -16.96 -4.05
N SER A 174 12.17 -17.12 -4.86
CA SER A 174 11.09 -18.08 -4.65
C SER A 174 10.32 -18.34 -5.95
N ASP A 175 9.95 -19.60 -6.18
CA ASP A 175 9.04 -20.03 -7.25
C ASP A 175 7.57 -19.93 -6.82
N ASP A 176 7.24 -19.09 -5.83
CA ASP A 176 5.87 -18.93 -5.35
C ASP A 176 5.00 -18.18 -6.37
N GLU A 177 3.69 -18.41 -6.30
CA GLU A 177 2.70 -17.72 -7.13
C GLU A 177 1.77 -16.85 -6.26
N PRO A 178 1.20 -15.75 -6.80
CA PRO A 178 0.22 -14.95 -6.08
C PRO A 178 -0.97 -15.81 -5.62
N ILE A 179 -1.35 -15.67 -4.36
CA ILE A 179 -2.45 -16.42 -3.75
C ILE A 179 -3.72 -15.59 -3.85
N CYS A 180 -4.69 -16.07 -4.62
CA CYS A 180 -6.00 -15.43 -4.69
C CYS A 180 -6.76 -15.63 -3.37
N SER A 181 -7.22 -14.54 -2.78
CA SER A 181 -8.06 -14.59 -1.56
C SER A 181 -9.51 -15.00 -1.83
N GLY A 182 -9.94 -15.00 -3.10
CA GLY A 182 -11.35 -15.15 -3.50
C GLY A 182 -12.21 -13.92 -3.23
N TYR A 183 -11.61 -12.82 -2.77
CA TYR A 183 -12.27 -11.52 -2.65
C TYR A 183 -11.99 -10.64 -3.85
N VAL A 184 -12.95 -9.76 -4.15
CA VAL A 184 -12.90 -8.78 -5.24
C VAL A 184 -13.11 -7.40 -4.66
N ALA A 185 -12.30 -6.44 -5.10
CA ALA A 185 -12.50 -5.03 -4.81
C ALA A 185 -13.07 -4.30 -6.02
N TYR A 186 -14.06 -3.45 -5.78
CA TYR A 186 -14.51 -2.39 -6.66
C TYR A 186 -14.13 -1.05 -6.04
N ARG A 187 -13.80 -0.08 -6.88
CA ARG A 187 -13.35 1.24 -6.45
C ARG A 187 -14.14 2.32 -7.18
N GLY A 188 -14.25 3.47 -6.54
CA GLY A 188 -14.78 4.67 -7.15
C GLY A 188 -14.39 5.91 -6.35
N ALA A 189 -14.29 7.03 -7.05
CA ALA A 189 -14.08 8.34 -6.44
C ALA A 189 -14.99 9.35 -7.14
N PHE A 190 -15.78 10.10 -6.36
CA PHE A 190 -16.84 10.97 -6.88
C PHE A 190 -16.74 12.35 -6.26
N PRO A 191 -17.05 13.43 -7.00
CA PRO A 191 -17.16 14.76 -6.41
C PRO A 191 -18.20 14.75 -5.30
N VAL A 192 -17.86 15.30 -4.13
CA VAL A 192 -18.80 15.40 -3.00
C VAL A 192 -20.04 16.22 -3.38
N ALA A 193 -19.88 17.21 -4.25
CA ALA A 193 -20.98 18.02 -4.78
C ALA A 193 -22.07 17.19 -5.49
N ASP A 194 -21.70 16.05 -6.10
CA ASP A 194 -22.63 15.19 -6.83
C ASP A 194 -23.37 14.20 -5.90
N LEU A 195 -22.95 14.11 -4.65
CA LEU A 195 -23.49 13.16 -3.67
C LEU A 195 -24.69 13.74 -2.91
N GLY A 196 -24.80 15.07 -2.83
CA GLY A 196 -25.94 15.76 -2.18
C GLY A 196 -26.17 15.28 -0.74
N ASP A 197 -27.43 15.04 -0.39
CA ASP A 197 -27.83 14.55 0.95
C ASP A 197 -27.66 13.02 1.12
N ARG A 198 -27.08 12.33 0.13
CA ARG A 198 -26.93 10.85 0.16
C ARG A 198 -25.81 10.37 1.09
N ILE A 199 -25.04 11.30 1.66
CA ILE A 199 -23.92 11.01 2.55
C ILE A 199 -24.05 11.89 3.79
N ASP A 200 -23.87 11.31 4.96
CA ASP A 200 -23.72 12.06 6.20
C ASP A 200 -22.50 12.98 6.07
N GLN A 201 -22.71 14.30 6.22
CA GLN A 201 -21.63 15.28 6.17
C GLN A 201 -20.54 15.01 7.22
N ASN A 202 -20.88 14.33 8.33
CA ASN A 202 -19.90 13.89 9.31
C ASN A 202 -18.99 12.78 8.77
N ALA A 203 -19.47 11.94 7.84
CA ALA A 203 -18.66 10.91 7.19
C ALA A 203 -17.54 11.48 6.30
N LEU A 204 -17.61 12.77 5.95
CA LEU A 204 -16.54 13.48 5.24
C LEU A 204 -15.34 13.84 6.14
N GLN A 205 -15.42 13.56 7.44
CA GLN A 205 -14.33 13.80 8.39
C GLN A 205 -13.62 12.51 8.80
N ASP A 206 -14.14 11.35 8.42
CA ASP A 206 -13.69 10.06 8.94
C ASP A 206 -13.29 9.09 7.82
N VAL A 207 -12.58 8.04 8.21
CA VAL A 207 -12.55 6.80 7.45
C VAL A 207 -13.61 5.89 8.02
N VAL A 208 -14.62 5.56 7.23
CA VAL A 208 -15.73 4.69 7.64
C VAL A 208 -15.58 3.32 6.97
N CYS A 209 -15.58 2.26 7.78
CA CYS A 209 -15.48 0.88 7.33
C CYS A 209 -16.72 0.11 7.79
N HIS A 210 -17.64 -0.15 6.85
CA HIS A 210 -18.78 -1.03 7.06
C HIS A 210 -18.32 -2.47 6.87
N VAL A 211 -18.41 -3.31 7.91
CA VAL A 211 -17.95 -4.70 7.89
C VAL A 211 -19.11 -5.66 8.13
N GLY A 212 -19.10 -6.81 7.45
CA GLY A 212 -20.10 -7.85 7.69
C GLY A 212 -19.89 -9.10 6.86
N PRO A 213 -20.89 -10.00 6.80
CA PRO A 213 -20.74 -11.34 6.26
C PRO A 213 -20.18 -11.35 4.84
N GLY A 214 -18.96 -11.84 4.67
CA GLY A 214 -18.30 -11.96 3.37
C GLY A 214 -18.07 -10.65 2.62
N CYS A 215 -18.29 -9.48 3.22
CA CYS A 215 -18.17 -8.20 2.52
C CYS A 215 -17.83 -7.02 3.44
N HIS A 216 -17.26 -5.98 2.85
CA HIS A 216 -17.08 -4.70 3.52
C HIS A 216 -17.10 -3.55 2.52
N LEU A 217 -17.40 -2.35 3.01
CA LEU A 217 -17.34 -1.11 2.24
C LEU A 217 -16.58 -0.04 3.02
N VAL A 218 -15.57 0.55 2.39
CA VAL A 218 -14.72 1.60 2.98
C VAL A 218 -14.96 2.92 2.27
N GLN A 219 -15.16 3.98 3.05
CA GLN A 219 -15.40 5.32 2.57
C GLN A 219 -14.53 6.35 3.30
N TYR A 220 -14.01 7.32 2.56
CA TYR A 220 -13.25 8.44 3.14
C TYR A 220 -13.10 9.60 2.15
N PRO A 221 -12.94 10.84 2.66
CA PRO A 221 -12.69 12.02 1.85
C PRO A 221 -11.30 11.98 1.19
N LEU A 222 -11.16 12.65 0.05
CA LEU A 222 -9.92 12.91 -0.65
C LEU A 222 -9.88 14.37 -1.11
N ARG A 223 -8.68 14.89 -1.42
CA ARG A 223 -8.46 16.24 -1.98
C ARG A 223 -9.20 17.32 -1.18
N ARG A 224 -8.89 17.44 0.11
CA ARG A 224 -9.52 18.42 1.02
C ARG A 224 -11.05 18.27 1.15
N GLY A 225 -11.57 17.06 0.95
CA GLY A 225 -13.01 16.77 1.02
C GLY A 225 -13.79 17.11 -0.25
N GLU A 226 -13.11 17.42 -1.36
CA GLU A 226 -13.76 17.67 -2.65
C GLU A 226 -14.22 16.36 -3.33
N MET A 227 -13.53 15.26 -3.04
CA MET A 227 -13.82 13.93 -3.58
C MET A 227 -14.11 12.95 -2.46
N PHE A 228 -15.01 12.00 -2.70
CA PHE A 228 -15.30 10.90 -1.78
C PHE A 228 -14.91 9.57 -2.41
N ASN A 229 -14.03 8.85 -1.72
CA ASN A 229 -13.55 7.57 -2.16
C ASN A 229 -14.41 6.45 -1.57
N THR A 230 -14.85 5.53 -2.41
CA THR A 230 -15.59 4.32 -2.01
C THR A 230 -14.87 3.08 -2.52
N VAL A 231 -14.70 2.10 -1.64
CA VAL A 231 -14.17 0.78 -1.98
C VAL A 231 -15.11 -0.28 -1.44
N ALA A 232 -15.74 -1.06 -2.31
CA ALA A 232 -16.52 -2.22 -1.90
C ALA A 232 -15.71 -3.48 -2.14
N VAL A 233 -15.73 -4.39 -1.18
CA VAL A 233 -15.02 -5.66 -1.27
C VAL A 233 -15.95 -6.78 -0.85
N PHE A 234 -15.99 -7.85 -1.62
CA PHE A 234 -16.83 -9.00 -1.30
C PHE A 234 -16.15 -10.31 -1.70
N LYS A 235 -16.52 -11.39 -1.00
CA LYS A 235 -16.14 -12.75 -1.33
C LYS A 235 -16.96 -13.22 -2.51
N SER A 236 -16.31 -13.55 -3.62
CA SER A 236 -17.01 -13.91 -4.85
C SER A 236 -17.63 -15.32 -4.76
N PRO A 237 -18.95 -15.47 -4.93
CA PRO A 237 -19.58 -16.78 -5.07
C PRO A 237 -19.09 -17.56 -6.30
N GLY A 238 -18.88 -16.90 -7.45
CA GLY A 238 -18.37 -17.51 -8.67
C GLY A 238 -16.96 -18.07 -8.52
N TYR A 239 -16.09 -17.37 -7.80
CA TYR A 239 -14.76 -17.91 -7.46
C TYR A 239 -14.87 -19.21 -6.65
N LEU A 240 -15.78 -19.28 -5.67
CA LEU A 240 -16.01 -20.50 -4.88
C LEU A 240 -16.58 -21.65 -5.72
N ARG A 241 -17.29 -21.34 -6.81
CA ARG A 241 -17.78 -22.33 -7.78
C ARG A 241 -16.74 -22.72 -8.83
N GLY A 242 -15.57 -22.07 -8.85
CA GLY A 242 -14.50 -22.34 -9.82
C GLY A 242 -14.76 -21.75 -11.21
N GLU A 243 -15.54 -20.67 -11.29
CA GLU A 243 -15.79 -19.96 -12.55
C GLU A 243 -14.54 -19.18 -13.00
N GLU A 244 -14.29 -19.10 -14.31
CA GLU A 244 -13.16 -18.35 -14.85
C GLU A 244 -13.38 -16.83 -14.79
N ASP A 245 -14.60 -16.37 -15.11
CA ASP A 245 -15.01 -14.98 -15.12
C ASP A 245 -15.88 -14.65 -13.90
N TRP A 246 -15.26 -14.47 -12.74
CA TRP A 246 -15.91 -14.26 -11.45
C TRP A 246 -15.76 -12.83 -10.95
N GLY A 247 -16.58 -12.43 -9.96
CA GLY A 247 -16.48 -11.11 -9.34
C GLY A 247 -17.20 -9.99 -10.09
N GLY A 248 -18.07 -10.32 -11.04
CA GLY A 248 -18.79 -9.34 -11.84
C GLY A 248 -19.69 -8.40 -11.02
N PRO A 249 -20.19 -7.31 -11.62
CA PRO A 249 -21.03 -6.33 -10.93
C PRO A 249 -22.37 -6.92 -10.45
N GLU A 250 -22.83 -8.01 -11.07
CA GLU A 250 -24.02 -8.74 -10.61
C GLU A 250 -23.79 -9.39 -9.24
N GLU A 251 -22.62 -10.00 -9.01
CA GLU A 251 -22.27 -10.56 -7.70
C GLU A 251 -22.13 -9.46 -6.64
N LEU A 252 -21.60 -8.29 -7.02
CA LEU A 252 -21.53 -7.12 -6.16
C LEU A 252 -22.93 -6.71 -5.68
N ASP A 253 -23.89 -6.59 -6.62
CA ASP A 253 -25.26 -6.20 -6.27
C ASP A 253 -25.96 -7.26 -5.41
N GLU A 254 -25.75 -8.54 -5.70
CA GLU A 254 -26.33 -9.66 -4.94
C GLU A 254 -25.81 -9.67 -3.49
N VAL A 255 -24.48 -9.64 -3.31
CA VAL A 255 -23.85 -9.73 -1.97
C VAL A 255 -24.25 -8.56 -1.07
N PHE A 256 -24.35 -7.35 -1.63
CA PHE A 256 -24.71 -6.17 -0.86
C PHE A 256 -26.23 -5.88 -0.84
N SER A 257 -27.07 -6.75 -1.40
CA SER A 257 -28.53 -6.53 -1.47
C SER A 257 -29.20 -6.32 -0.10
N GLY A 258 -28.70 -6.99 0.94
CA GLY A 258 -29.18 -6.90 2.31
C GLY A 258 -28.51 -5.82 3.16
N ALA A 259 -27.62 -5.00 2.59
CA ALA A 259 -26.88 -3.98 3.33
C ALA A 259 -27.76 -2.77 3.70
N CYS A 260 -27.31 -2.01 4.71
CA CYS A 260 -27.97 -0.79 5.15
C CYS A 260 -28.01 0.26 4.02
N GLU A 261 -28.87 1.28 4.17
CA GLU A 261 -29.09 2.30 3.15
C GLU A 261 -27.81 3.07 2.77
N GLU A 262 -26.97 3.41 3.75
CA GLU A 262 -25.70 4.10 3.55
C GLU A 262 -24.75 3.30 2.65
N VAL A 263 -24.60 1.99 2.91
CA VAL A 263 -23.78 1.10 2.10
C VAL A 263 -24.33 0.99 0.68
N ARG A 264 -25.64 0.76 0.53
CA ARG A 264 -26.28 0.67 -0.79
C ARG A 264 -26.16 1.98 -1.58
N ALA A 265 -26.25 3.14 -0.91
CA ALA A 265 -26.02 4.43 -1.54
C ALA A 265 -24.58 4.57 -2.06
N GLY A 266 -23.59 4.12 -1.27
CA GLY A 266 -22.18 4.10 -1.66
C GLY A 266 -21.87 3.22 -2.87
N LEU A 267 -22.58 2.10 -3.07
CA LEU A 267 -22.38 1.25 -4.26
C LEU A 267 -22.66 1.96 -5.58
N GLY A 268 -23.54 2.97 -5.56
CA GLY A 268 -23.81 3.80 -6.73
C GLY A 268 -22.61 4.63 -7.18
N SER A 269 -21.60 4.76 -6.32
CA SER A 269 -20.36 5.49 -6.54
C SER A 269 -19.20 4.53 -6.85
N LEU A 270 -19.42 3.44 -7.59
CA LEU A 270 -18.37 2.50 -7.96
C LEU A 270 -18.25 2.44 -9.49
N TRP A 271 -17.01 2.39 -9.99
CA TRP A 271 -16.74 2.10 -11.39
C TRP A 271 -17.02 0.61 -11.62
N ARG A 272 -17.98 0.29 -12.51
CA ARG A 272 -18.42 -1.08 -12.76
C ARG A 272 -17.71 -1.77 -13.93
N ASP A 273 -16.93 -1.02 -14.70
CA ASP A 273 -16.15 -1.50 -15.84
C ASP A 273 -14.83 -2.16 -15.40
N ARG A 274 -14.42 -2.00 -14.13
CA ARG A 274 -13.18 -2.58 -13.59
C ARG A 274 -13.39 -3.17 -12.21
N ARG A 275 -12.71 -4.28 -11.99
CA ARG A 275 -12.66 -4.98 -10.71
C ARG A 275 -11.26 -5.52 -10.45
N TRP A 276 -10.90 -5.64 -9.18
CA TRP A 276 -9.60 -6.11 -8.75
C TRP A 276 -9.77 -7.35 -7.88
N ALA A 277 -9.49 -8.52 -8.45
CA ALA A 277 -9.29 -9.72 -7.66
C ALA A 277 -8.12 -9.50 -6.69
N MET A 278 -8.31 -9.89 -5.43
CA MET A 278 -7.35 -9.60 -4.37
C MET A 278 -6.39 -10.76 -4.18
N TYR A 279 -5.10 -10.45 -4.31
CA TYR A 279 -4.01 -11.40 -4.17
C TYR A 279 -3.00 -10.90 -3.13
N ASP A 280 -2.32 -11.85 -2.50
CA ASP A 280 -1.11 -11.61 -1.73
C ASP A 280 -0.11 -12.75 -1.97
N ARG A 281 0.96 -12.80 -1.18
CA ARG A 281 1.91 -13.93 -1.16
C ARG A 281 2.22 -14.30 0.29
N LEU A 282 2.68 -15.53 0.51
CA LEU A 282 3.22 -15.90 1.82
C LEU A 282 4.56 -15.19 2.07
N PRO A 283 4.89 -14.87 3.33
CA PRO A 283 6.19 -14.27 3.66
C PRO A 283 7.34 -15.20 3.29
N ILE A 284 8.42 -14.64 2.73
CA ILE A 284 9.69 -15.33 2.48
C ILE A 284 10.80 -14.72 3.36
N PRO A 285 11.75 -15.52 3.87
CA PRO A 285 12.78 -15.04 4.78
C PRO A 285 13.99 -14.39 4.08
N ASN A 286 14.12 -14.56 2.76
CA ASN A 286 15.27 -14.16 1.96
C ASN A 286 14.87 -13.12 0.90
N TRP A 287 15.43 -11.93 0.97
CA TRP A 287 15.21 -10.83 0.03
C TRP A 287 16.49 -10.35 -0.64
N VAL A 288 17.66 -10.94 -0.33
CA VAL A 288 18.96 -10.56 -0.89
C VAL A 288 19.63 -11.72 -1.64
N ASP A 289 19.91 -11.51 -2.93
CA ASP A 289 20.70 -12.38 -3.82
C ASP A 289 21.89 -11.58 -4.35
N GLY A 290 23.05 -11.77 -3.72
CA GLY A 290 24.23 -10.94 -3.97
C GLY A 290 23.92 -9.45 -3.77
N ARG A 291 23.88 -8.70 -4.87
CA ARG A 291 23.61 -7.26 -4.91
C ARG A 291 22.20 -6.91 -5.42
N LEU A 292 21.30 -7.88 -5.52
CA LEU A 292 19.88 -7.69 -5.80
C LEU A 292 19.08 -7.79 -4.50
N VAL A 293 18.19 -6.82 -4.26
CA VAL A 293 17.35 -6.75 -3.05
C VAL A 293 15.88 -6.52 -3.39
N LEU A 294 14.96 -7.27 -2.75
CA LEU A 294 13.52 -7.03 -2.87
C LEU A 294 13.02 -5.92 -1.92
N THR A 295 12.01 -5.16 -2.35
CA THR A 295 11.26 -4.21 -1.52
C THR A 295 9.78 -4.11 -1.93
N GLY A 296 8.94 -3.57 -1.03
CA GLY A 296 7.53 -3.35 -1.29
C GLY A 296 6.80 -4.63 -1.68
N ASP A 297 5.85 -4.52 -2.61
CA ASP A 297 5.03 -5.65 -3.05
C ASP A 297 5.81 -6.74 -3.81
N ALA A 298 7.06 -6.49 -4.25
CA ALA A 298 7.93 -7.55 -4.76
C ALA A 298 8.43 -8.48 -3.62
N ALA A 299 8.57 -7.93 -2.42
CA ALA A 299 9.03 -8.64 -1.23
C ALA A 299 7.87 -9.20 -0.38
N HIS A 300 6.87 -8.36 -0.07
CA HIS A 300 5.83 -8.64 0.91
C HIS A 300 4.44 -8.12 0.50
N PRO A 301 3.92 -8.52 -0.67
CA PRO A 301 2.58 -8.11 -1.06
C PRO A 301 1.54 -8.65 -0.08
N MET A 302 0.59 -7.82 0.32
CA MET A 302 -0.35 -8.10 1.41
C MET A 302 -1.77 -7.71 1.05
N LEU A 303 -2.75 -8.40 1.64
CA LEU A 303 -4.14 -7.98 1.58
C LEU A 303 -4.32 -6.63 2.28
N GLN A 304 -5.21 -5.80 1.75
CA GLN A 304 -5.30 -4.38 2.11
C GLN A 304 -6.00 -4.09 3.44
N TYR A 305 -6.39 -5.10 4.23
CA TYR A 305 -7.23 -4.94 5.43
C TYR A 305 -6.61 -4.08 6.52
N LEU A 306 -5.28 -3.94 6.57
CA LEU A 306 -4.57 -3.04 7.48
C LEU A 306 -4.18 -1.69 6.83
N ALA A 307 -4.44 -1.54 5.52
CA ALA A 307 -3.97 -0.41 4.70
C ALA A 307 -2.45 -0.14 4.81
N GLN A 308 -1.65 -1.22 4.80
CA GLN A 308 -0.22 -1.13 5.12
C GLN A 308 0.76 -1.33 3.96
N GLY A 309 0.35 -1.78 2.77
CA GLY A 309 1.29 -2.09 1.68
C GLY A 309 2.24 -0.91 1.35
N ALA A 310 1.66 0.25 1.03
CA ALA A 310 2.44 1.47 0.77
C ALA A 310 3.21 1.95 2.00
N CYS A 311 2.62 1.84 3.20
CA CYS A 311 3.30 2.22 4.45
C CYS A 311 4.55 1.37 4.69
N GLN A 312 4.46 0.06 4.47
CA GLN A 312 5.58 -0.87 4.64
C GLN A 312 6.65 -0.68 3.57
N ALA A 313 6.28 -0.34 2.33
CA ALA A 313 7.25 0.02 1.29
C ALA A 313 8.03 1.32 1.64
N ILE A 314 7.41 2.28 2.32
CA ILE A 314 8.08 3.48 2.84
C ILE A 314 8.98 3.15 4.03
N GLU A 315 8.56 2.24 4.93
CA GLU A 315 9.41 1.71 6.00
C GLU A 315 10.65 0.99 5.43
N ASP A 316 10.48 0.19 4.38
CA ASP A 316 11.59 -0.47 3.69
C ASP A 316 12.60 0.54 3.16
N ALA A 317 12.12 1.57 2.45
CA ALA A 317 12.95 2.63 1.90
C ALA A 317 13.77 3.34 2.99
N ALA A 318 13.15 3.66 4.12
CA ALA A 318 13.83 4.28 5.26
C ALA A 318 14.86 3.35 5.91
N CYS A 319 14.52 2.07 6.08
CA CYS A 319 15.42 1.07 6.63
C CYS A 319 16.63 0.84 5.72
N LEU A 320 16.41 0.60 4.43
CA LEU A 320 17.47 0.39 3.45
C LEU A 320 18.41 1.60 3.35
N ALA A 321 17.84 2.82 3.33
CA ALA A 321 18.63 4.04 3.30
C ALA A 321 19.44 4.26 4.59
N THR A 322 18.93 3.84 5.75
CA THR A 322 19.65 3.89 7.03
C THR A 322 20.83 2.91 7.03
N GLU A 323 20.59 1.67 6.59
CA GLU A 323 21.62 0.63 6.55
C GLU A 323 22.73 0.94 5.55
N LEU A 324 22.38 1.51 4.39
CA LEU A 324 23.34 1.90 3.36
C LEU A 324 23.98 3.27 3.62
N GLY A 325 23.29 4.20 4.30
CA GLY A 325 23.70 5.59 4.47
C GLY A 325 25.02 5.78 5.24
N GLY A 326 25.37 4.86 6.14
CA GLY A 326 26.62 4.89 6.91
C GLY A 326 27.79 4.09 6.32
N ALA A 327 27.56 3.30 5.27
CA ALA A 327 28.53 2.32 4.79
C ALA A 327 29.24 2.77 3.49
N ALA A 328 30.56 2.57 3.41
CA ALA A 328 31.22 2.53 2.10
C ALA A 328 30.64 1.37 1.26
N PRO A 329 30.66 1.43 -0.07
CA PRO A 329 30.11 0.36 -0.92
C PRO A 329 30.66 -1.05 -0.61
N SER A 330 31.88 -1.16 -0.09
CA SER A 330 32.47 -2.42 0.38
C SER A 330 31.75 -3.06 1.57
N GLY A 331 30.95 -2.30 2.32
CA GLY A 331 30.15 -2.78 3.45
C GLY A 331 28.70 -3.10 3.10
N TRP A 332 28.29 -2.95 1.84
CA TRP A 332 26.89 -3.06 1.45
C TRP A 332 26.32 -4.46 1.59
N ASP A 333 27.10 -5.51 1.38
CA ASP A 333 26.66 -6.91 1.56
C ASP A 333 26.13 -7.15 2.98
N GLY A 334 26.83 -6.60 3.99
CA GLY A 334 26.37 -6.66 5.38
C GLY A 334 25.16 -5.76 5.66
N ALA A 335 25.08 -4.60 5.00
CA ALA A 335 23.98 -3.65 5.17
C ALA A 335 22.65 -4.19 4.62
N VAL A 336 22.65 -4.77 3.42
CA VAL A 336 21.45 -5.36 2.83
C VAL A 336 20.94 -6.56 3.63
N LYS A 337 21.84 -7.31 4.28
CA LYS A 337 21.46 -8.40 5.19
C LYS A 337 20.86 -7.91 6.50
N ARG A 338 21.28 -6.76 7.03
CA ARG A 338 20.60 -6.13 8.19
C ARG A 338 19.22 -5.59 7.81
N TYR A 339 19.08 -5.00 6.63
CA TYR A 339 17.78 -4.63 6.07
C TYR A 339 16.83 -5.83 5.95
N GLU A 340 17.30 -6.95 5.37
CA GLU A 340 16.53 -8.20 5.27
C GLU A 340 16.08 -8.69 6.66
N ALA A 341 17.01 -8.74 7.64
CA ALA A 341 16.71 -9.20 8.98
C ALA A 341 15.68 -8.33 9.72
N GLU A 342 15.78 -7.00 9.57
CA GLU A 342 14.86 -6.05 10.20
C GLU A 342 13.45 -6.12 9.58
N ARG A 343 13.38 -6.17 8.24
CA ARG A 343 12.12 -5.99 7.52
C ARG A 343 11.30 -7.27 7.37
N THR A 344 11.95 -8.42 7.14
CA THR A 344 11.24 -9.69 6.90
C THR A 344 10.31 -10.07 8.05
N GLY A 345 10.78 -10.01 9.31
CA GLY A 345 9.95 -10.32 10.47
C GLY A 345 8.79 -9.34 10.67
N ARG A 346 9.05 -8.05 10.46
CA ARG A 346 8.05 -6.97 10.58
C ARG A 346 6.95 -7.10 9.54
N THR A 347 7.29 -7.29 8.27
CA THR A 347 6.31 -7.39 7.17
C THR A 347 5.59 -8.73 7.16
N ALA A 348 6.25 -9.83 7.52
CA ALA A 348 5.59 -11.13 7.71
C ALA A 348 4.47 -11.05 8.74
N ARG A 349 4.71 -10.34 9.87
CA ARG A 349 3.68 -10.09 10.88
C ARG A 349 2.53 -9.28 10.31
N VAL A 350 2.79 -8.25 9.49
CA VAL A 350 1.74 -7.44 8.84
C VAL A 350 0.93 -8.28 7.86
N GLN A 351 1.57 -9.07 6.98
CA GLN A 351 0.90 -9.95 6.03
C GLN A 351 -0.03 -10.95 6.74
N ALA A 352 0.47 -11.63 7.78
CA ALA A 352 -0.32 -12.59 8.55
C ALA A 352 -1.51 -11.93 9.27
N ASN A 353 -1.27 -10.78 9.91
CA ASN A 353 -2.34 -10.06 10.60
C ASN A 353 -3.34 -9.42 9.64
N ALA A 354 -2.94 -9.05 8.42
CA ALA A 354 -3.86 -8.57 7.41
C ALA A 354 -4.89 -9.64 7.05
N ARG A 355 -4.46 -10.88 6.79
CA ARG A 355 -5.38 -12.01 6.54
C ARG A 355 -6.34 -12.22 7.70
N LEU A 356 -5.81 -12.33 8.92
CA LEU A 356 -6.62 -12.52 10.14
C LEU A 356 -7.64 -11.38 10.32
N TRP A 357 -7.23 -10.14 10.09
CA TRP A 357 -8.11 -8.98 10.23
C TRP A 357 -9.22 -8.98 9.18
N GLY A 358 -8.91 -9.39 7.95
CA GLY A 358 -9.92 -9.66 6.92
C GLY A 358 -10.93 -10.71 7.36
N ASP A 359 -10.46 -11.86 7.87
CA ASP A 359 -11.35 -12.91 8.38
C ASP A 359 -12.29 -12.39 9.48
N ILE A 360 -11.78 -11.58 10.41
CA ILE A 360 -12.57 -10.94 11.48
C ILE A 360 -13.59 -9.93 10.92
N TRP A 361 -13.28 -9.22 9.84
CA TRP A 361 -14.23 -8.30 9.22
C TRP A 361 -15.42 -9.04 8.62
N HIS A 362 -15.16 -10.23 8.06
CA HIS A 362 -16.11 -10.95 7.20
C HIS A 362 -16.85 -12.12 7.85
N VAL A 363 -16.73 -12.30 9.16
CA VAL A 363 -17.49 -13.31 9.89
C VAL A 363 -19.02 -13.12 9.77
N ASP A 364 -19.75 -14.23 9.90
CA ASP A 364 -21.23 -14.29 9.84
C ASP A 364 -21.82 -14.98 11.09
N GLY A 365 -23.14 -14.96 11.22
CA GLY A 365 -23.89 -15.67 12.25
C GLY A 365 -23.47 -15.30 13.67
N VAL A 366 -23.24 -16.32 14.50
CA VAL A 366 -22.81 -16.13 15.90
C VAL A 366 -21.45 -15.44 15.99
N ALA A 367 -20.53 -15.72 15.06
CA ALA A 367 -19.20 -15.09 15.06
C ALA A 367 -19.30 -13.57 14.81
N ARG A 368 -20.22 -13.12 13.94
CA ARG A 368 -20.54 -11.68 13.78
C ARG A 368 -21.03 -11.05 15.07
N LEU A 369 -21.96 -11.70 15.78
CA LEU A 369 -22.48 -11.17 17.04
C LEU A 369 -21.36 -10.98 18.08
N LEU A 370 -20.47 -11.97 18.20
CA LEU A 370 -19.30 -11.90 19.08
C LEU A 370 -18.32 -10.80 18.66
N ARG A 371 -18.05 -10.66 17.35
CA ARG A 371 -17.19 -9.59 16.83
C ARG A 371 -17.76 -8.22 17.16
N ASN A 372 -19.06 -8.02 16.94
CA ASN A 372 -19.74 -6.75 17.21
C ASN A 372 -19.65 -6.39 18.71
N GLU A 373 -19.94 -7.34 19.60
CA GLU A 373 -19.82 -7.16 21.05
C GLU A 373 -18.38 -6.81 21.46
N LEU A 374 -17.37 -7.53 20.94
CA LEU A 374 -15.96 -7.25 21.22
C LEU A 374 -15.53 -5.85 20.75
N PHE A 375 -16.06 -5.37 19.62
CA PHE A 375 -15.76 -4.03 19.11
C PHE A 375 -16.39 -2.97 20.02
N GLN A 376 -17.64 -3.17 20.43
CA GLN A 376 -18.38 -2.22 21.27
C GLN A 376 -17.81 -2.06 22.69
N GLN A 377 -17.10 -3.07 23.19
CA GLN A 377 -16.43 -3.00 24.50
C GLN A 377 -15.13 -2.20 24.49
N ARG A 378 -14.63 -1.76 23.32
CA ARG A 378 -13.37 -1.02 23.22
C ARG A 378 -13.56 0.48 23.42
N ALA A 379 -12.66 1.07 24.21
CA ALA A 379 -12.58 2.51 24.33
C ALA A 379 -11.94 3.15 23.07
N PRO A 380 -12.42 4.32 22.61
CA PRO A 380 -11.90 4.99 21.41
C PRO A 380 -10.40 5.29 21.39
N ARG A 381 -9.79 5.49 22.57
CA ARG A 381 -8.34 5.75 22.74
C ARG A 381 -7.55 4.51 23.17
N ASP A 382 -8.13 3.31 23.04
CA ASP A 382 -7.42 2.05 23.30
C ASP A 382 -6.58 1.63 22.09
N TYR A 383 -5.33 2.08 22.11
CA TYR A 383 -4.35 1.86 21.06
C TYR A 383 -3.56 0.55 21.17
N ARG A 384 -3.78 -0.27 22.21
CA ARG A 384 -2.98 -1.50 22.46
C ARG A 384 -2.97 -2.46 21.27
N HIS A 385 -4.04 -2.49 20.49
CA HIS A 385 -4.20 -3.36 19.33
C HIS A 385 -3.51 -2.84 18.04
N VAL A 386 -3.14 -1.55 18.01
CA VAL A 386 -2.49 -0.91 16.85
C VAL A 386 -1.07 -0.42 17.16
N ASP A 387 -0.65 -0.40 18.43
CA ASP A 387 0.70 0.03 18.84
C ASP A 387 1.81 -0.74 18.10
N TRP A 388 1.68 -2.06 17.97
CA TRP A 388 2.69 -2.85 17.27
C TRP A 388 2.85 -2.49 15.78
N LEU A 389 1.85 -1.81 15.21
CA LEU A 389 1.78 -1.45 13.80
C LEU A 389 2.18 0.01 13.55
N TYR A 390 1.77 0.93 14.44
CA TYR A 390 1.96 2.37 14.26
C TYR A 390 3.12 2.98 15.07
N ALA A 391 3.62 2.28 16.08
CA ALA A 391 4.69 2.77 16.96
C ALA A 391 6.02 2.98 16.23
#